data_AF-A0A820X1P2-F1
#
_entry.id   AF-A0A820X1P2-F1
#
_cell.length_a   1.000
_cell.length_b   1.000
_cell.length_c   1.000
_cell.angle_alpha   90.00
_cell.angle_beta   90.00
_cell.angle_gamma   90.00
#
_symmetry.space_group_name_H-M   'P 1'
#
loop_
_entity.id
_entity.type
_entity.pdbx_description
1 polymer ?
#
loop_
_entity_poly.entity_id
_entity_poly.type
_entity_poly.pdbx_seq_one_letter_code
_entity_poly.pdbx_strand_id
1 'polypeptide(L)'
;QAASMAYKATVNILKQLQQDIGDDSFALFLTLKKNLNSLIISIDTSRSIGNYIDLAKDISINIVNQYGQLEFAPHNYILISFNSHYAKIIINSRKPNDLTNAIQELNSCENYASALGGMYYSSLIEGLIQSEYSSVIYTFTDSSASDSYLKYKARALLRNKHVVIYSFLGQQMKKFLLKSKFDLVDQLDVNDDGTDFNLSLLMPPVGSSSCVLSKEPPCEHFPFGLNFLNKLKPIGIK
;
A
#
# COMPACT_ATOMS: atom_id res chain seq x y z
N GLN A 1 29.22 -38.97 -13.04
CA GLN A 1 28.32 -39.01 -14.22
C GLN A 1 26.87 -38.65 -13.85
N ALA A 2 26.29 -39.23 -12.78
CA ALA A 2 24.92 -38.93 -12.34
C ALA A 2 24.64 -37.44 -12.09
N ALA A 3 25.54 -36.72 -11.42
CA ALA A 3 25.38 -35.28 -11.14
C ALA A 3 25.24 -34.42 -12.42
N SER A 4 25.97 -34.74 -13.48
CA SER A 4 25.89 -34.01 -14.75
C SER A 4 24.57 -34.28 -15.48
N MET A 5 24.07 -35.52 -15.41
CA MET A 5 22.75 -35.86 -15.97
C MET A 5 21.61 -35.18 -15.21
N ALA A 6 21.68 -35.18 -13.87
CA ALA A 6 20.70 -34.48 -13.03
C ALA A 6 20.70 -32.97 -13.32
N TYR A 7 21.87 -32.35 -13.41
CA TYR A 7 22.00 -30.94 -13.78
C TYR A 7 21.35 -30.62 -15.13
N LYS A 8 21.65 -31.40 -16.18
CA LYS A 8 21.05 -31.22 -17.51
C LYS A 8 19.53 -31.38 -17.49
N ALA A 9 19.02 -32.36 -16.73
CA ALA A 9 17.59 -32.57 -16.57
C ALA A 9 16.92 -31.36 -15.91
N THR A 10 17.49 -30.83 -14.83
CA THR A 10 16.98 -29.61 -14.16
C THR A 10 16.99 -28.40 -15.10
N VAL A 11 18.08 -28.18 -15.84
CA VAL A 11 18.16 -27.07 -16.82
C VAL A 11 17.09 -27.20 -17.90
N ASN A 12 16.85 -28.42 -18.40
CA ASN A 12 15.83 -28.65 -19.42
C ASN A 12 14.42 -28.39 -18.88
N ILE A 13 14.11 -28.84 -17.66
CA ILE A 13 12.83 -28.58 -17.01
C ILE A 13 12.60 -27.07 -16.83
N LEU A 14 13.62 -26.33 -16.37
CA LEU A 14 13.50 -24.88 -16.20
C LEU A 14 13.32 -24.15 -17.53
N LYS A 15 13.99 -24.58 -18.60
CA LYS A 15 13.80 -24.02 -19.95
C LYS A 15 12.41 -24.32 -20.51
N GLN A 16 11.91 -25.53 -20.31
CA GLN A 16 10.56 -25.92 -20.72
C GLN A 16 9.53 -25.06 -19.99
N LEU A 17 9.67 -24.93 -18.66
CA LEU A 17 8.81 -24.08 -17.85
C LEU A 17 8.84 -22.63 -18.34
N GLN A 18 10.02 -22.06 -18.60
CA GLN A 18 10.17 -20.71 -19.16
C GLN A 18 9.41 -20.55 -20.48
N GLN A 19 9.52 -21.52 -21.39
CA GLN A 19 8.83 -21.50 -22.69
C GLN A 19 7.31 -21.59 -22.53
N ASP A 20 6.83 -22.37 -21.57
CA ASP A 20 5.40 -22.61 -21.35
C ASP A 20 4.70 -21.40 -20.71
N ILE A 21 5.36 -20.71 -19.77
CA ILE A 21 4.75 -19.60 -18.99
C ILE A 21 5.18 -18.20 -19.45
N GLY A 22 6.16 -18.12 -20.34
CA GLY A 22 6.74 -16.87 -20.84
C GLY A 22 7.77 -16.24 -19.89
N ASP A 23 8.63 -15.40 -20.47
CA ASP A 23 9.80 -14.83 -19.78
C ASP A 23 9.45 -14.01 -18.53
N ASP A 24 8.38 -13.22 -18.57
CA ASP A 24 7.96 -12.38 -17.45
C ASP A 24 7.47 -13.20 -16.26
N SER A 25 6.59 -14.18 -16.51
CA SER A 25 6.07 -15.08 -15.48
C SER A 25 7.18 -15.97 -14.91
N PHE A 26 8.15 -16.37 -15.74
CA PHE A 26 9.31 -17.17 -15.32
C PHE A 26 10.29 -16.36 -14.46
N ALA A 27 10.57 -15.10 -14.83
CA ALA A 27 11.39 -14.20 -14.02
C ALA A 27 10.73 -13.89 -12.66
N LEU A 28 9.40 -13.77 -12.63
CA LEU A 28 8.62 -13.66 -11.38
C LEU A 28 8.70 -14.95 -10.56
N PHE A 29 8.53 -16.12 -11.18
CA PHE A 29 8.62 -17.43 -10.52
C PHE A 29 9.97 -17.63 -9.81
N LEU A 30 11.07 -17.20 -10.43
CA LEU A 30 12.40 -17.27 -9.83
C LEU A 30 12.70 -16.11 -8.84
N THR A 31 11.74 -15.21 -8.61
CA THR A 31 11.89 -14.01 -7.79
C THR A 31 13.10 -13.15 -8.22
N LEU A 32 13.48 -13.25 -9.51
CA LEU A 32 14.64 -12.54 -10.06
C LEU A 32 14.33 -11.07 -10.32
N LYS A 33 13.05 -10.73 -10.43
CA LYS A 33 12.62 -9.34 -10.49
C LYS A 33 12.49 -8.78 -9.08
N LYS A 34 13.31 -7.78 -8.74
CA LYS A 34 13.15 -6.91 -7.55
C LYS A 34 11.95 -5.96 -7.72
N ASN A 35 10.85 -6.47 -8.28
CA ASN A 35 9.73 -5.64 -8.69
C ASN A 35 8.70 -5.55 -7.58
N LEU A 36 8.00 -4.43 -7.60
CA LEU A 36 6.75 -4.30 -6.87
C LEU A 36 5.71 -5.16 -7.60
N ASN A 37 5.22 -6.22 -6.96
CA ASN A 37 4.36 -7.19 -7.65
C ASN A 37 2.89 -6.81 -7.58
N SER A 38 2.43 -6.31 -6.43
CA SER A 38 1.08 -5.73 -6.29
C SER A 38 1.11 -4.31 -5.73
N LEU A 39 0.24 -3.46 -6.27
CA LEU A 39 -0.13 -2.16 -5.72
C LEU A 39 -1.53 -2.25 -5.13
N ILE A 40 -1.63 -2.05 -3.82
CA ILE A 40 -2.90 -2.09 -3.10
C ILE A 40 -3.24 -0.67 -2.62
N ILE A 41 -4.45 -0.23 -2.95
CA ILE A 41 -5.04 1.00 -2.42
C ILE A 41 -6.20 0.60 -1.51
N SER A 42 -6.17 1.10 -0.27
CA SER A 42 -7.23 0.87 0.72
C SER A 42 -7.80 2.21 1.19
N ILE A 43 -9.08 2.45 0.97
CA ILE A 43 -9.74 3.73 1.26
C ILE A 43 -10.88 3.49 2.24
N ASP A 44 -10.85 4.18 3.37
CA ASP A 44 -11.98 4.30 4.28
C ASP A 44 -13.12 5.05 3.57
N THR A 45 -14.32 4.51 3.61
CA THR A 45 -15.53 5.07 2.98
C THR A 45 -16.59 5.44 4.02
N SER A 46 -16.24 5.53 5.30
CA SER A 46 -17.13 6.02 6.34
C SER A 46 -17.48 7.50 6.14
N ARG A 47 -18.56 7.96 6.79
CA ARG A 47 -19.00 9.36 6.68
C ARG A 47 -17.95 10.37 7.15
N SER A 48 -17.08 10.01 8.11
CA SER A 48 -16.10 10.96 8.67
C SER A 48 -15.05 11.39 7.63
N ILE A 49 -14.70 10.49 6.71
CA ILE A 49 -13.76 10.80 5.64
C ILE A 49 -14.36 11.64 4.51
N GLY A 50 -15.65 12.03 4.58
CA GLY A 50 -16.33 12.76 3.50
C GLY A 50 -15.60 14.01 3.03
N ASN A 51 -14.96 14.77 3.95
CA ASN A 51 -14.17 15.95 3.60
C ASN A 51 -12.80 15.64 2.98
N TYR A 52 -12.37 14.37 3.03
CA TYR A 52 -11.05 13.91 2.61
C TYR A 52 -11.09 12.89 1.48
N ILE A 53 -12.27 12.37 1.10
CA ILE A 53 -12.38 11.27 0.15
C ILE A 53 -11.86 11.67 -1.24
N ASP A 54 -12.17 12.88 -1.71
CA ASP A 54 -11.66 13.36 -2.99
C ASP A 54 -10.14 13.51 -2.98
N LEU A 55 -9.57 14.03 -1.88
CA LEU A 55 -8.12 14.07 -1.72
C LEU A 55 -7.50 12.67 -1.70
N ALA A 56 -8.12 11.71 -1.01
CA ALA A 56 -7.66 10.33 -0.98
C ALA A 56 -7.70 9.70 -2.39
N LYS A 57 -8.76 9.97 -3.17
CA LYS A 57 -8.89 9.55 -4.57
C LYS A 57 -7.80 10.17 -5.43
N ASP A 58 -7.57 11.48 -5.32
CA ASP A 58 -6.56 12.19 -6.10
C ASP A 58 -5.13 11.68 -5.82
N ILE A 59 -4.77 11.53 -4.54
CA ILE A 59 -3.47 10.96 -4.15
C ILE A 59 -3.36 9.53 -4.69
N SER A 60 -4.40 8.71 -4.55
CA SER A 60 -4.39 7.32 -5.02
C SER A 60 -4.22 7.23 -6.53
N ILE A 61 -4.94 8.03 -7.31
CA ILE A 61 -4.83 8.07 -8.77
C ILE A 61 -3.43 8.53 -9.19
N ASN A 62 -2.85 9.52 -8.49
CA ASN A 62 -1.48 9.95 -8.76
C ASN A 62 -0.47 8.82 -8.48
N ILE A 63 -0.63 8.09 -7.38
CA ILE A 63 0.18 6.90 -7.06
C ILE A 63 0.07 5.88 -8.19
N VAL A 64 -1.14 5.52 -8.62
CA VAL A 64 -1.36 4.56 -9.72
C VAL A 64 -0.68 5.01 -11.00
N ASN A 65 -0.83 6.28 -11.38
CA ASN A 65 -0.21 6.84 -12.57
C ASN A 65 1.32 6.81 -12.52
N GLN A 66 1.91 7.08 -11.35
CA GLN A 66 3.36 7.04 -11.18
C GLN A 66 3.91 5.63 -11.27
N TYR A 67 3.25 4.65 -10.63
CA TYR A 67 3.66 3.25 -10.74
C TYR A 67 3.47 2.71 -12.16
N GLY A 68 2.43 3.13 -12.87
CA GLY A 68 2.18 2.74 -14.26
C GLY A 68 3.21 3.28 -15.27
N GLN A 69 4.02 4.28 -14.89
CA GLN A 69 5.10 4.82 -15.73
C GLN A 69 6.45 4.11 -15.52
N LEU A 70 6.54 3.22 -14.53
CA LEU A 70 7.78 2.48 -14.27
C LEU A 70 7.97 1.39 -15.33
N GLU A 71 9.21 1.20 -15.79
CA GLU A 71 9.61 0.06 -16.63
C GLU A 71 9.20 -1.29 -16.00
N PHE A 72 9.20 -1.31 -14.66
CA PHE A 72 8.79 -2.44 -13.83
C PHE A 72 7.55 -2.11 -13.00
N ALA A 73 6.47 -1.74 -13.68
CA ALA A 73 5.19 -1.46 -13.04
C ALA A 73 4.60 -2.69 -12.34
N PRO A 74 3.72 -2.50 -11.33
CA PRO A 74 2.96 -3.58 -10.72
C PRO A 74 2.17 -4.39 -11.75
N HIS A 75 2.12 -5.71 -11.55
CA HIS A 75 1.31 -6.60 -12.38
C HIS A 75 -0.09 -6.84 -11.81
N ASN A 76 -0.29 -6.52 -10.53
CA ASN A 76 -1.55 -6.69 -9.83
C ASN A 76 -1.97 -5.39 -9.10
N TYR A 77 -3.19 -4.95 -9.32
CA TYR A 77 -3.77 -3.71 -8.80
C TYR A 77 -5.03 -4.03 -8.03
N ILE A 78 -5.06 -3.66 -6.74
CA ILE A 78 -6.13 -4.03 -5.82
C ILE A 78 -6.71 -2.76 -5.19
N LEU A 79 -8.04 -2.60 -5.23
CA LEU A 79 -8.76 -1.59 -4.46
C LEU A 79 -9.56 -2.25 -3.36
N ILE A 80 -9.46 -1.70 -2.15
CA ILE A 80 -10.25 -2.12 -0.99
C ILE A 80 -10.96 -0.91 -0.43
N SER A 81 -12.27 -1.04 -0.26
CA SER A 81 -13.04 -0.08 0.53
C SER A 81 -13.29 -0.67 1.92
N PHE A 82 -13.24 0.15 2.95
CA PHE A 82 -13.61 -0.29 4.29
C PHE A 82 -14.32 0.81 5.08
N ASN A 83 -15.07 0.42 6.10
CA ASN A 83 -15.68 1.31 7.07
C ASN A 83 -15.87 0.56 8.39
N SER A 84 -16.77 1.01 9.26
CA SER A 84 -17.04 0.38 10.55
C SER A 84 -17.74 -0.99 10.48
N HIS A 85 -18.28 -1.38 9.33
CA HIS A 85 -19.10 -2.59 9.16
C HIS A 85 -18.46 -3.64 8.26
N TYR A 86 -17.62 -3.23 7.30
CA TYR A 86 -16.95 -4.16 6.40
C TYR A 86 -15.57 -3.65 5.94
N ALA A 87 -14.77 -4.60 5.45
CA ALA A 87 -13.67 -4.37 4.53
C ALA A 87 -13.89 -5.25 3.30
N LYS A 88 -13.88 -4.66 2.10
CA LYS A 88 -14.27 -5.33 0.86
C LYS A 88 -13.37 -4.96 -0.30
N ILE A 89 -12.89 -5.98 -1.01
CA ILE A 89 -12.21 -5.81 -2.30
C ILE A 89 -13.23 -5.32 -3.33
N ILE A 90 -12.93 -4.18 -3.93
CA ILE A 90 -13.72 -3.58 -5.01
C ILE A 90 -13.24 -4.07 -6.37
N ILE A 91 -11.91 -4.12 -6.56
CA ILE A 91 -11.30 -4.68 -7.76
C ILE A 91 -9.98 -5.38 -7.42
N ASN A 92 -9.67 -6.40 -8.21
CA ASN A 92 -8.37 -7.05 -8.31
C ASN A 92 -8.15 -7.27 -9.82
N SER A 93 -7.28 -6.46 -10.43
CA SER A 93 -7.07 -6.45 -11.88
C SER A 93 -5.58 -6.33 -12.22
N ARG A 94 -5.22 -6.76 -13.43
CA ARG A 94 -3.88 -6.57 -13.99
C ARG A 94 -3.73 -5.25 -14.75
N LYS A 95 -4.77 -4.43 -14.82
CA LYS A 95 -4.78 -3.16 -15.56
C LYS A 95 -4.83 -1.97 -14.59
N PRO A 96 -3.90 -1.02 -14.68
CA PRO A 96 -3.91 0.17 -13.81
C PRO A 96 -5.16 1.04 -14.04
N ASN A 97 -5.67 1.09 -15.28
CA ASN A 97 -6.87 1.88 -15.60
C ASN A 97 -8.13 1.36 -14.88
N ASP A 98 -8.23 0.04 -14.66
CA ASP A 98 -9.37 -0.53 -13.93
C ASP A 98 -9.35 -0.05 -12.46
N LEU A 99 -8.16 0.05 -11.87
CA LEU A 99 -7.99 0.59 -10.53
C LEU A 99 -8.32 2.08 -10.47
N THR A 100 -7.82 2.88 -11.42
CA THR A 100 -8.12 4.31 -11.51
C THR A 100 -9.62 4.57 -11.62
N ASN A 101 -10.31 3.85 -12.50
CA ASN A 101 -11.76 3.97 -12.67
C ASN A 101 -12.51 3.58 -11.39
N ALA A 102 -12.14 2.46 -10.77
CA ALA A 102 -12.76 2.01 -9.53
C ALA A 102 -12.54 3.01 -8.38
N ILE A 103 -11.38 3.67 -8.31
CA ILE A 103 -11.13 4.75 -7.33
C ILE A 103 -12.06 5.94 -7.59
N GLN A 104 -12.22 6.36 -8.86
CA GLN A 104 -13.08 7.49 -9.23
C GLN A 104 -14.55 7.25 -8.85
N GLU A 105 -15.01 6.00 -8.94
CA GLU A 105 -16.38 5.59 -8.59
C GLU A 105 -16.62 5.48 -7.07
N LEU A 106 -15.58 5.52 -6.24
CA LEU A 106 -15.75 5.50 -4.79
C LEU A 106 -16.44 6.78 -4.30
N ASN A 107 -17.42 6.57 -3.43
CA ASN A 107 -18.16 7.61 -2.73
C ASN A 107 -18.13 7.32 -1.23
N SER A 108 -18.14 8.38 -0.41
CA SER A 108 -18.28 8.22 1.05
C SER A 108 -19.70 7.77 1.34
N CYS A 109 -19.84 6.77 2.20
CA CYS A 109 -21.15 6.30 2.60
C CYS A 109 -21.66 7.11 3.79
N GLU A 110 -22.67 7.93 3.53
CA GLU A 110 -23.28 8.80 4.55
C GLU A 110 -23.91 8.02 5.71
N ASN A 111 -24.31 6.76 5.48
CA ASN A 111 -25.04 5.96 6.47
C ASN A 111 -24.14 5.27 7.49
N TYR A 112 -22.83 5.17 7.25
CA TYR A 112 -21.90 4.48 8.17
C TYR A 112 -21.15 5.51 9.02
N ALA A 113 -21.75 5.86 10.16
CA ALA A 113 -21.09 6.69 11.16
C ALA A 113 -19.86 5.98 11.75
N SER A 114 -18.76 6.72 11.92
CA SER A 114 -17.47 6.22 12.39
C SER A 114 -17.37 6.02 13.91
N ALA A 115 -18.50 5.98 14.63
CA ALA A 115 -18.52 5.94 16.10
C ALA A 115 -17.73 4.75 16.69
N LEU A 116 -17.57 3.66 15.92
CA LEU A 116 -16.86 2.46 16.33
C LEU A 116 -15.40 2.39 15.82
N GLY A 117 -14.96 3.30 14.94
CA GLY A 117 -13.71 3.19 14.19
C GLY A 117 -13.83 2.29 12.94
N GLY A 118 -12.87 2.40 12.02
CA GLY A 118 -12.86 1.63 10.77
C GLY A 118 -12.26 0.23 10.91
N MET A 119 -12.64 -0.70 10.03
CA MET A 119 -12.07 -2.04 9.90
C MET A 119 -10.73 -2.04 9.15
N TYR A 120 -9.77 -1.28 9.67
CA TYR A 120 -8.45 -1.08 9.07
C TYR A 120 -7.64 -2.36 8.97
N TYR A 121 -7.56 -3.16 10.03
CA TYR A 121 -6.73 -4.38 9.98
C TYR A 121 -7.35 -5.46 9.08
N SER A 122 -8.68 -5.50 9.01
CA SER A 122 -9.40 -6.36 8.07
C SER A 122 -9.11 -5.94 6.63
N SER A 123 -9.09 -4.63 6.33
CA SER A 123 -8.75 -4.16 4.98
C SER A 123 -7.30 -4.52 4.59
N LEU A 124 -6.36 -4.41 5.53
CA LEU A 124 -5.00 -4.89 5.33
C LEU A 124 -4.95 -6.38 5.05
N ILE A 125 -5.65 -7.19 5.84
CA ILE A 125 -5.65 -8.66 5.69
C ILE A 125 -6.24 -9.06 4.34
N GLU A 126 -7.37 -8.48 3.93
CA GLU A 126 -7.99 -8.73 2.63
C GLU A 126 -7.01 -8.43 1.49
N GLY A 127 -6.33 -7.27 1.54
CA GLY A 127 -5.33 -6.90 0.54
C GLY A 127 -4.14 -7.81 0.54
N LEU A 128 -3.64 -8.16 1.72
CA LEU A 128 -2.50 -9.05 1.87
C LEU A 128 -2.82 -10.46 1.42
N ILE A 129 -4.04 -10.97 1.57
CA ILE A 129 -4.38 -12.31 1.07
C ILE A 129 -4.28 -12.34 -0.46
N GLN A 130 -4.78 -11.30 -1.13
CA GLN A 130 -4.80 -11.19 -2.58
C GLN A 130 -3.47 -10.70 -3.19
N SER A 131 -2.61 -10.08 -2.39
CA SER A 131 -1.34 -9.54 -2.89
C SER A 131 -0.33 -10.63 -3.19
N GLU A 132 0.59 -10.33 -4.09
CA GLU A 132 1.78 -11.12 -4.32
C GLU A 132 2.87 -10.75 -3.28
N TYR A 133 3.94 -11.53 -3.24
CA TYR A 133 5.11 -11.23 -2.41
C TYR A 133 5.77 -9.94 -2.89
N SER A 134 6.43 -9.17 -2.01
CA SER A 134 7.07 -7.89 -2.38
C SER A 134 6.09 -6.89 -3.01
N SER A 135 5.06 -6.53 -2.23
CA SER A 135 4.00 -5.61 -2.62
C SER A 135 3.99 -4.35 -1.75
N VAL A 136 3.15 -3.37 -2.11
CA VAL A 136 2.97 -2.13 -1.35
C VAL A 136 1.49 -1.87 -1.16
N ILE A 137 1.14 -1.37 0.02
CA ILE A 137 -0.22 -0.93 0.33
C ILE A 137 -0.21 0.53 0.79
N TYR A 138 -1.09 1.33 0.19
CA TYR A 138 -1.40 2.68 0.63
C TYR A 138 -2.80 2.68 1.24
N THR A 139 -2.91 3.15 2.48
CA THR A 139 -4.18 3.19 3.20
C THR A 139 -4.57 4.61 3.58
N PHE A 140 -5.83 4.98 3.38
CA PHE A 140 -6.36 6.31 3.68
C PHE A 140 -7.51 6.18 4.68
N THR A 141 -7.38 6.81 5.84
CA THR A 141 -8.42 6.81 6.88
C THR A 141 -8.27 7.99 7.83
N ASP A 142 -9.37 8.45 8.42
CA ASP A 142 -9.39 9.49 9.44
C ASP A 142 -9.77 8.97 10.84
N SER A 143 -9.99 7.66 10.99
CA SER A 143 -10.54 7.06 12.20
C SER A 143 -9.67 5.94 12.75
N SER A 144 -9.65 5.75 14.07
CA SER A 144 -8.94 4.64 14.73
C SER A 144 -9.45 3.27 14.27
N ALA A 145 -8.60 2.24 14.35
CA ALA A 145 -8.97 0.87 13.98
C ALA A 145 -9.84 0.20 15.06
N SER A 146 -11.08 -0.15 14.70
CA SER A 146 -12.00 -0.88 15.58
C SER A 146 -11.59 -2.33 15.80
N ASP A 147 -10.94 -2.90 14.79
CA ASP A 147 -10.51 -4.30 14.71
C ASP A 147 -9.05 -4.50 15.13
N SER A 148 -8.58 -3.70 16.09
CA SER A 148 -7.20 -3.72 16.60
C SER A 148 -6.73 -5.09 17.12
N TYR A 149 -7.65 -5.97 17.51
CA TYR A 149 -7.34 -7.36 17.88
C TYR A 149 -6.73 -8.17 16.72
N LEU A 150 -6.90 -7.75 15.46
CA LEU A 150 -6.31 -8.37 14.27
C LEU A 150 -4.88 -7.89 13.97
N LYS A 151 -4.35 -6.92 14.71
CA LYS A 151 -3.02 -6.30 14.47
C LYS A 151 -1.91 -7.31 14.28
N TYR A 152 -1.84 -8.34 15.13
CA TYR A 152 -0.78 -9.35 15.05
C TYR A 152 -0.93 -10.26 13.84
N LYS A 153 -2.17 -10.57 13.43
CA LYS A 153 -2.44 -11.34 12.21
C LYS A 153 -2.02 -10.57 10.96
N ALA A 154 -2.40 -9.29 10.88
CA ALA A 154 -1.95 -8.41 9.79
C ALA A 154 -0.43 -8.29 9.76
N ARG A 155 0.23 -8.10 10.92
CA ARG A 155 1.70 -8.05 11.02
C ARG A 155 2.38 -9.33 10.55
N ALA A 156 1.85 -10.49 10.91
CA ALA A 156 2.41 -11.78 10.48
C ALA A 156 2.32 -11.93 8.95
N LEU A 157 1.18 -11.57 8.35
CA LEU A 157 1.00 -11.61 6.90
C LEU A 157 1.91 -10.62 6.17
N LEU A 158 2.06 -9.39 6.69
CA LEU A 158 2.95 -8.38 6.13
C LEU A 158 4.40 -8.87 6.05
N ARG A 159 4.90 -9.45 7.15
CA ARG A 159 6.26 -9.99 7.22
C ARG A 159 6.42 -11.17 6.27
N ASN A 160 5.46 -12.09 6.24
CA ASN A 160 5.50 -13.25 5.37
C ASN A 160 5.51 -12.87 3.88
N LYS A 161 4.73 -11.86 3.48
CA LYS A 161 4.67 -11.41 2.09
C LYS A 161 5.66 -10.30 1.74
N HIS A 162 6.50 -9.87 2.68
CA HIS A 162 7.44 -8.75 2.51
C HIS A 162 6.77 -7.49 1.93
N VAL A 163 5.60 -7.14 2.49
CA VAL A 163 4.80 -6.01 2.03
C VAL A 163 5.07 -4.77 2.87
N VAL A 164 5.22 -3.63 2.20
CA VAL A 164 5.40 -2.31 2.83
C VAL A 164 4.06 -1.59 2.91
N ILE A 165 3.77 -0.94 4.04
CA ILE A 165 2.56 -0.14 4.24
C ILE A 165 2.91 1.34 4.35
N TYR A 166 2.13 2.17 3.66
CA TYR A 166 2.03 3.61 3.92
C TYR A 166 0.59 3.94 4.34
N SER A 167 0.43 4.68 5.44
CA SER A 167 -0.90 5.04 5.94
C SER A 167 -1.05 6.56 6.07
N PHE A 168 -2.04 7.11 5.39
CA PHE A 168 -2.44 8.50 5.43
C PHE A 168 -3.58 8.67 6.43
N LEU A 169 -3.26 9.30 7.56
CA LEU A 169 -4.22 9.57 8.62
C LEU A 169 -4.91 10.92 8.41
N GLY A 170 -6.12 11.08 8.94
CA GLY A 170 -6.93 12.31 8.84
C GLY A 170 -6.18 13.60 9.17
N GLN A 171 -5.28 13.59 10.16
CA GLN A 171 -4.44 14.77 10.45
C GLN A 171 -3.44 15.10 9.33
N GLN A 172 -2.88 14.09 8.67
CA GLN A 172 -1.98 14.28 7.53
C GLN A 172 -2.76 14.78 6.32
N MET A 173 -3.93 14.20 6.03
CA MET A 173 -4.82 14.65 4.95
C MET A 173 -5.31 16.08 5.19
N LYS A 174 -5.62 16.45 6.44
CA LYS A 174 -5.97 17.82 6.82
C LYS A 174 -4.82 18.81 6.57
N LYS A 175 -3.58 18.42 6.88
CA LYS A 175 -2.41 19.25 6.54
C LYS A 175 -2.29 19.43 5.03
N PHE A 176 -2.51 18.39 4.23
CA PHE A 176 -2.51 18.50 2.76
C PHE A 176 -3.61 19.44 2.24
N LEU A 177 -4.85 19.32 2.72
CA LEU A 177 -5.94 20.24 2.33
C LEU A 177 -5.69 21.69 2.74
N LEU A 178 -5.09 21.92 3.90
CA LEU A 178 -4.76 23.27 4.36
C LEU A 178 -3.58 23.85 3.58
N LYS A 179 -2.59 23.01 3.23
CA LYS A 179 -1.40 23.38 2.46
C LYS A 179 -1.68 23.54 0.96
N SER A 180 -2.71 22.89 0.41
CA SER A 180 -3.17 23.15 -0.96
C SER A 180 -3.99 24.45 -1.08
N LYS A 181 -4.40 25.05 0.04
CA LYS A 181 -5.22 26.28 0.11
C LYS A 181 -4.42 27.56 0.39
N PHE A 182 -3.15 27.43 0.80
CA PHE A 182 -2.18 28.52 1.00
C PHE A 182 -0.91 28.12 0.24
N ASP A 183 -0.48 28.92 -0.74
CA ASP A 183 0.57 28.58 -1.71
C ASP A 183 1.76 27.74 -1.17
N LEU A 184 2.06 26.66 -1.90
CA LEU A 184 3.10 25.66 -1.63
C LEU A 184 4.51 26.20 -1.90
N VAL A 185 5.01 27.05 -1.01
CA VAL A 185 6.44 27.24 -0.77
C VAL A 185 6.64 27.20 0.74
N ASP A 186 6.80 25.98 1.27
CA ASP A 186 7.88 25.72 2.23
C ASP A 186 7.87 24.28 2.73
N GLN A 187 9.10 23.86 2.97
CA GLN A 187 9.66 22.56 3.29
C GLN A 187 8.85 21.76 4.34
N LEU A 188 8.87 20.43 4.21
CA LEU A 188 8.55 19.53 5.32
C LEU A 188 9.86 19.27 6.07
N ASP A 189 9.86 19.63 7.34
CA ASP A 189 10.99 19.45 8.26
C ASP A 189 11.57 18.05 8.17
N VAL A 190 12.88 18.05 7.95
CA VAL A 190 13.79 16.93 7.90
C VAL A 190 14.03 16.49 9.35
N ASN A 191 13.69 15.25 9.68
CA ASN A 191 14.46 14.53 10.69
C ASN A 191 15.49 13.69 9.95
N ASP A 192 16.72 14.16 10.11
CA ASP A 192 17.96 13.72 9.51
C ASP A 192 18.50 12.53 10.31
N ASP A 193 18.00 11.34 10.04
CA ASP A 193 18.58 10.09 10.50
C ASP A 193 18.03 8.95 9.66
N GLY A 194 18.82 8.52 8.66
CA GLY A 194 18.54 7.43 7.74
C GLY A 194 18.43 6.04 8.37
N THR A 195 17.62 5.88 9.40
CA THR A 195 17.32 4.64 10.12
C THR A 195 15.81 4.50 10.36
N ASP A 196 15.29 3.31 10.06
CA ASP A 196 13.98 2.77 10.47
C ASP A 196 12.68 3.37 9.91
N PHE A 197 12.33 2.99 8.67
CA PHE A 197 10.92 2.81 8.29
C PHE A 197 10.46 1.40 8.67
N ASN A 198 10.30 1.15 9.97
CA ASN A 198 9.75 -0.12 10.46
C ASN A 198 8.67 0.13 11.52
N LEU A 199 7.47 -0.39 11.25
CA LEU A 199 6.38 -0.62 12.20
C LEU A 199 5.68 0.57 12.91
N SER A 200 6.16 1.81 12.81
CA SER A 200 5.65 2.94 13.62
C SER A 200 4.29 3.51 13.18
N LEU A 201 3.72 3.06 12.05
CA LEU A 201 2.42 3.53 11.53
C LEU A 201 1.26 2.52 11.68
N LEU A 202 1.35 1.58 12.61
CA LEU A 202 0.17 0.78 12.98
C LEU A 202 -0.76 1.64 13.85
N MET A 203 -2.00 1.81 13.39
CA MET A 203 -2.99 2.62 14.08
C MET A 203 -3.12 2.19 15.55
N PRO A 204 -3.08 3.14 16.50
CA PRO A 204 -3.25 2.82 17.91
C PRO A 204 -4.66 2.28 18.16
N PRO A 205 -4.83 1.37 19.13
CA PRO A 205 -6.14 0.90 19.54
C PRO A 205 -6.99 2.07 20.09
N VAL A 206 -8.31 1.97 19.88
CA VAL A 206 -9.30 2.92 20.40
C VAL A 206 -9.08 3.09 21.91
N GLY A 207 -8.69 4.30 22.35
CA GLY A 207 -8.51 4.65 23.76
C GLY A 207 -7.06 4.77 24.28
N SER A 208 -6.03 4.72 23.44
CA SER A 208 -4.64 4.91 23.90
C SER A 208 -4.05 6.27 23.52
N SER A 209 -3.92 7.15 24.51
CA SER A 209 -3.08 8.34 24.50
C SER A 209 -1.71 7.99 25.11
N SER A 210 -0.70 7.68 24.30
CA SER A 210 0.73 7.90 24.62
C SER A 210 1.69 7.36 23.53
N CYS A 211 2.72 8.15 23.23
CA CYS A 211 3.97 7.76 22.55
C CYS A 211 4.80 6.81 23.42
N VAL A 212 5.51 5.82 22.87
CA VAL A 212 6.79 5.32 23.42
C VAL A 212 7.69 4.69 22.32
N LEU A 213 8.97 5.05 22.37
CA LEU A 213 10.15 4.54 21.66
C LEU A 213 10.54 3.09 22.05
N SER A 214 11.10 2.30 21.13
CA SER A 214 12.13 1.31 21.51
C SER A 214 13.10 1.00 20.36
N LYS A 215 14.40 1.07 20.69
CA LYS A 215 15.58 0.81 19.84
C LYS A 215 15.90 -0.70 19.76
N GLU A 216 16.32 -1.21 18.59
CA GLU A 216 17.22 -2.37 18.38
C GLU A 216 17.65 -2.48 16.87
N PRO A 217 18.77 -3.18 16.51
CA PRO A 217 19.79 -2.75 15.51
C PRO A 217 19.61 -3.32 14.06
N PRO A 218 20.48 -2.94 13.08
CA PRO A 218 20.09 -2.75 11.69
C PRO A 218 20.32 -3.97 10.78
N CYS A 219 19.41 -4.14 9.81
CA CYS A 219 19.64 -4.90 8.59
C CYS A 219 19.48 -3.96 7.38
N GLU A 220 20.39 -4.09 6.42
CA GLU A 220 20.70 -3.15 5.34
C GLU A 220 19.58 -2.91 4.31
N HIS A 221 19.37 -1.62 4.02
CA HIS A 221 18.96 -0.93 2.78
C HIS A 221 17.85 -1.47 1.86
N PHE A 222 16.71 -0.75 1.86
CA PHE A 222 15.83 -0.53 0.70
C PHE A 222 15.77 0.98 0.37
N PRO A 223 16.15 1.44 -0.84
CA PRO A 223 16.38 2.87 -1.08
C PRO A 223 15.27 3.54 -1.90
N PHE A 224 13.97 3.44 -1.56
CA PHE A 224 12.95 4.09 -2.42
C PHE A 224 11.71 4.71 -1.74
N GLY A 225 11.56 4.66 -0.40
CA GLY A 225 10.36 5.16 0.28
C GLY A 225 10.26 6.69 0.45
N LEU A 226 11.36 7.38 0.83
CA LEU A 226 11.28 8.78 1.26
C LEU A 226 11.27 9.81 0.11
N ASN A 227 11.98 9.55 -0.99
CA ASN A 227 12.08 10.51 -2.11
C ASN A 227 10.80 10.60 -2.97
N PHE A 228 9.81 9.74 -2.71
CA PHE A 228 8.54 9.65 -3.44
C PHE A 228 7.53 10.73 -3.01
N LEU A 229 7.42 11.01 -1.70
CA LEU A 229 6.48 12.00 -1.16
C LEU A 229 6.85 13.44 -1.54
N ASN A 230 8.14 13.75 -1.68
CA ASN A 230 8.64 15.07 -2.08
C ASN A 230 8.36 15.43 -3.55
N LYS A 231 7.89 14.48 -4.37
CA LYS A 231 7.62 14.68 -5.81
C LYS A 231 6.13 14.81 -6.15
N LEU A 232 5.24 14.78 -5.17
CA LEU A 232 3.82 15.08 -5.38
C LEU A 232 3.67 16.59 -5.70
N LYS A 233 3.83 16.97 -6.97
CA LYS A 233 3.53 18.33 -7.45
C LYS A 233 2.05 18.62 -7.24
N PRO A 234 1.67 19.83 -6.78
CA PRO A 234 0.28 20.23 -6.73
C PRO A 234 -0.31 20.24 -8.14
N ILE A 235 -1.45 19.56 -8.29
CA ILE A 235 -2.32 19.71 -9.45
C ILE A 235 -2.97 21.09 -9.30
N GLY A 236 -2.57 22.03 -10.15
CA GLY A 236 -3.22 23.31 -10.28
C GLY A 236 -4.64 23.10 -10.79
N ILE A 237 -5.62 23.24 -9.90
CA ILE A 237 -7.02 23.40 -10.28
C ILE A 237 -7.19 24.89 -10.61
N LYS A 238 -7.45 25.18 -11.88
CA LYS A 238 -7.91 26.50 -12.33
C LYS A 238 -9.36 26.72 -11.93
#